data_AF-D5X619-F1
#
_entry.id   AF-D5X619-F1
#
_cell.length_a   1.000
_cell.length_b   1.000
_cell.length_c   1.000
_cell.angle_alpha   90.00
_cell.angle_beta   90.00
_cell.angle_gamma   90.00
#
_symmetry.space_group_name_H-M   'P 1'
#
loop_
_entity.id
_entity.type
_entity.pdbx_description
1 polymer ?
#
loop_
_entity_poly.entity_id
_entity_poly.type
_entity_poly.pdbx_seq_one_letter_code
_entity_poly.pdbx_strand_id
1 'polypeptide(L)'
;MALEQSSGQAPDREAGEGWMRDWVFRRNCSMSPRQLIVFYASLCVVSLIVASIAWDVGGSLVLPFTGIELGSVALALVVYGRHATDRERVRLSTQQLQVEWENAGVVQSVSFNPHWVRVSLPESGLVEVSSAGRTVYIGRYSRPERRAVLAKDLRAALRAL
;
A
#
# COMPACT_ATOMS: atom_id res chain seq x y z
N MET A 1 -34.71 -11.51 5.42
CA MET A 1 -33.96 -10.27 5.70
C MET A 1 -32.48 -10.59 5.51
N ALA A 2 -32.06 -10.68 4.24
CA ALA A 2 -30.71 -10.99 3.81
C ALA A 2 -30.35 -9.86 2.84
N LEU A 3 -29.45 -8.97 3.26
CA LEU A 3 -29.04 -7.83 2.44
C LEU A 3 -28.06 -8.32 1.38
N GLU A 4 -28.47 -8.09 0.14
CA GLU A 4 -27.76 -8.30 -1.10
C GLU A 4 -26.27 -7.93 -1.02
N GLN A 5 -25.43 -8.92 -1.28
CA GLN A 5 -24.08 -8.70 -1.76
C GLN A 5 -24.18 -8.12 -3.18
N SER A 6 -24.38 -6.81 -3.27
CA SER A 6 -24.20 -6.05 -4.50
C SER A 6 -22.72 -6.09 -4.88
N SER A 7 -22.36 -7.11 -5.65
CA SER A 7 -21.18 -7.16 -6.49
C SER A 7 -21.24 -6.00 -7.50
N GLY A 8 -20.80 -4.83 -7.05
CA GLY A 8 -20.57 -3.66 -7.89
C GLY A 8 -19.22 -3.79 -8.56
N GLN A 9 -19.16 -4.60 -9.62
CA GLN A 9 -18.15 -4.48 -10.66
C GLN A 9 -18.20 -3.01 -11.15
N ALA A 10 -17.23 -2.19 -10.73
CA ALA A 10 -17.13 -0.82 -11.21
C ALA A 10 -16.77 -0.86 -12.70
N PRO A 11 -17.56 -0.23 -13.58
CA PRO A 11 -17.25 -0.19 -14.99
C PRO A 11 -15.98 0.62 -15.20
N ASP A 12 -15.01 -0.02 -15.84
CA ASP A 12 -14.06 0.49 -16.80
C ASP A 12 -14.66 1.66 -17.60
N ARG A 13 -14.59 2.86 -17.01
CA ARG A 13 -14.80 4.14 -17.70
C ARG A 13 -13.44 4.76 -17.93
N GLU A 14 -12.85 4.41 -19.06
CA GLU A 14 -11.84 5.21 -19.76
C GLU A 14 -12.47 6.47 -20.38
N ALA A 15 -13.24 7.22 -19.60
CA ALA A 15 -13.60 8.58 -19.95
C ALA A 15 -12.47 9.49 -19.48
N GLY A 16 -12.03 10.42 -20.32
CA GLY A 16 -11.06 11.46 -19.99
C GLY A 16 -11.60 12.41 -18.91
N GLU A 17 -11.74 11.93 -17.68
CA GLU A 17 -12.15 12.70 -16.53
C GLU A 17 -10.96 13.52 -16.04
N GLY A 18 -11.10 14.84 -16.12
CA GLY A 18 -10.18 15.78 -15.51
C GLY A 18 -10.15 15.59 -14.00
N TRP A 19 -9.31 14.68 -13.53
CA TRP A 19 -8.94 14.58 -12.13
C TRP A 19 -8.30 15.90 -11.73
N MET A 20 -9.03 16.70 -10.96
CA MET A 20 -8.59 18.03 -10.57
C MET A 20 -7.41 17.93 -9.60
N ARG A 21 -7.44 16.92 -8.71
CA ARG A 21 -6.34 16.64 -7.78
C ARG A 21 -6.16 15.14 -7.53
N ASP A 22 -4.90 14.77 -7.39
CA ASP A 22 -4.43 13.43 -7.08
C ASP A 22 -3.48 13.53 -5.88
N TRP A 23 -3.82 12.83 -4.79
CA TRP A 23 -2.97 12.70 -3.63
C TRP A 23 -2.56 11.24 -3.47
N VAL A 24 -1.26 10.96 -3.60
CA VAL A 24 -0.70 9.61 -3.40
C VAL A 24 0.11 9.59 -2.11
N PHE A 25 -0.33 8.74 -1.18
CA PHE A 25 0.36 8.42 0.05
C PHE A 25 0.96 7.01 -0.06
N ARG A 26 2.28 6.94 -0.24
CA ARG A 26 3.02 5.69 -0.15
C ARG A 26 3.60 5.54 1.25
N ARG A 27 3.75 4.30 1.74
CA ARG A 27 4.66 4.06 2.87
C ARG A 27 6.01 4.65 2.53
N ASN A 28 6.59 5.41 3.46
CA ASN A 28 7.96 5.87 3.34
C ASN A 28 8.87 4.67 3.63
N CYS A 29 9.03 3.80 2.64
CA CYS A 29 9.96 2.68 2.72
C CYS A 29 11.38 3.27 2.77
N SER A 30 11.96 3.32 3.96
CA SER A 30 13.34 3.77 4.19
C SER A 30 14.36 2.92 3.44
N MET A 31 13.99 1.68 3.08
CA MET A 31 14.70 0.83 2.14
C MET A 31 13.81 0.46 0.97
N SER A 32 14.28 0.77 -0.24
CA SER A 32 13.63 0.33 -1.47
C SER A 32 13.60 -1.21 -1.52
N PRO A 33 12.48 -1.86 -1.86
CA PRO A 33 12.41 -3.32 -2.05
C PRO A 33 13.54 -3.85 -2.96
N ARG A 34 13.94 -3.03 -3.94
CA ARG A 34 15.04 -3.36 -4.86
C ARG A 34 16.40 -3.43 -4.16
N GLN A 35 16.67 -2.55 -3.19
CA GLN A 35 17.92 -2.57 -2.43
C GLN A 35 18.02 -3.82 -1.55
N LEU A 36 16.91 -4.22 -0.92
CA LEU A 36 16.85 -5.45 -0.14
C LEU A 36 17.07 -6.70 -0.99
N ILE A 37 16.48 -6.76 -2.19
CA ILE A 37 16.71 -7.87 -3.13
C ILE A 37 18.19 -7.97 -3.53
N VAL A 38 18.84 -6.84 -3.84
CA VAL A 38 20.27 -6.83 -4.20
C VAL A 38 21.14 -7.30 -3.03
N PHE A 39 20.88 -6.81 -1.82
CA PHE A 39 21.60 -7.24 -0.62
C PHE A 39 21.41 -8.74 -0.36
N TYR A 40 20.18 -9.23 -0.44
CA TYR A 40 19.88 -10.66 -0.28
C TYR A 40 20.56 -11.52 -1.34
N ALA A 41 20.56 -11.09 -2.61
CA ALA A 41 21.26 -11.80 -3.68
C ALA A 41 22.78 -11.91 -3.40
N SER A 42 23.41 -10.85 -2.87
CA SER A 42 24.82 -10.93 -2.48
C SER A 42 25.06 -11.93 -1.34
N LEU A 43 24.13 -12.01 -0.38
CA LEU A 43 24.20 -12.99 0.72
C LEU A 43 24.06 -14.43 0.19
N CYS A 44 23.15 -14.67 -0.75
CA CYS A 44 23.00 -15.96 -1.43
C CYS A 44 24.30 -16.38 -2.12
N VAL A 45 24.91 -15.48 -2.89
CA VAL A 45 26.15 -15.79 -3.62
C VAL A 45 27.26 -16.18 -2.64
N VAL A 46 27.48 -15.38 -1.58
CA VAL A 46 28.49 -15.68 -0.56
C VAL A 46 28.19 -17.01 0.14
N SER A 47 26.94 -17.25 0.51
CA SER A 47 26.53 -18.48 1.21
C SER A 47 26.71 -19.73 0.34
N LEU A 48 26.39 -19.63 -0.97
CA LEU A 48 26.58 -20.72 -1.91
C LEU A 48 28.07 -21.03 -2.15
N ILE A 49 28.93 -20.01 -2.18
CA ILE A 49 30.38 -20.21 -2.28
C ILE A 49 30.88 -21.02 -1.06
N VAL A 50 30.49 -20.62 0.15
CA VAL A 50 30.86 -21.33 1.38
C VAL A 50 30.30 -22.76 1.40
N ALA A 51 29.04 -22.94 1.01
CA ALA A 51 28.41 -24.26 0.95
C ALA A 51 29.08 -25.19 -0.08
N SER A 52 29.53 -24.65 -1.21
CA SER A 52 30.25 -25.41 -2.25
C SER A 52 31.61 -25.88 -1.76
N ILE A 53 32.36 -25.00 -1.09
CA ILE A 53 33.63 -25.35 -0.46
C ILE A 53 33.42 -26.43 0.62
N ALA A 54 32.38 -26.29 1.45
CA ALA A 54 32.06 -27.27 2.48
C ALA A 54 31.70 -28.65 1.90
N TRP A 55 31.00 -28.68 0.75
CA TRP A 55 30.68 -29.91 0.04
C TRP A 55 31.93 -30.66 -0.41
N ASP A 56 32.92 -29.94 -0.96
CA ASP A 56 34.19 -30.52 -1.42
C ASP A 56 35.01 -31.14 -0.26
N VAL A 57 34.81 -30.65 0.98
CA VAL A 57 35.44 -31.16 2.21
C VAL A 57 34.59 -32.25 2.90
N GLY A 58 33.47 -32.68 2.30
CA GLY A 58 32.60 -33.75 2.80
C GLY A 58 31.44 -33.28 3.69
N GLY A 59 31.24 -31.97 3.84
CA GLY A 59 30.16 -31.34 4.60
C GLY A 59 28.81 -31.36 3.90
N SER A 60 28.32 -32.54 3.51
CA SER A 60 27.09 -32.73 2.73
C SER A 60 25.82 -32.13 3.38
N LEU A 61 25.79 -32.00 4.71
CA LEU A 61 24.69 -31.39 5.48
C LEU A 61 24.63 -29.86 5.39
N VAL A 62 25.72 -29.19 5.00
CA VAL A 62 25.77 -27.71 4.93
C VAL A 62 24.88 -27.20 3.80
N LEU A 63 24.91 -27.86 2.65
CA LEU A 63 24.14 -27.50 1.45
C LEU A 63 22.61 -27.45 1.68
N PRO A 64 21.95 -28.51 2.20
CA PRO A 64 20.51 -28.45 2.46
C PRO A 64 20.15 -27.45 3.56
N PHE A 65 21.00 -27.27 4.59
CA PHE A 65 20.77 -26.29 5.65
C PHE A 65 20.79 -24.86 5.09
N THR A 66 21.83 -24.50 4.32
CA THR A 66 21.93 -23.20 3.65
C THR A 66 20.76 -22.98 2.69
N GLY A 67 20.33 -24.01 1.96
CA GLY A 67 19.16 -23.93 1.09
C GLY A 67 17.87 -23.56 1.84
N ILE A 68 17.63 -24.18 3.00
CA ILE A 68 16.46 -23.88 3.85
C ILE A 68 16.54 -22.46 4.42
N GLU A 69 17.71 -22.03 4.89
CA GLU A 69 17.92 -20.70 5.44
C GLU A 69 17.64 -19.62 4.38
N LEU A 70 18.26 -19.75 3.21
CA LEU A 70 18.03 -18.84 2.08
C LEU A 70 16.55 -18.87 1.68
N GLY A 71 15.94 -20.04 1.51
CA GLY A 71 14.51 -20.16 1.19
C GLY A 71 13.59 -19.44 2.18
N SER A 72 13.90 -19.54 3.48
CA SER A 72 13.14 -18.89 4.55
C SER A 72 13.27 -17.36 4.49
N VAL A 73 14.48 -16.84 4.28
CA VAL A 73 14.72 -15.40 4.12
C VAL A 73 14.07 -14.87 2.84
N ALA A 74 14.14 -15.61 1.73
CA ALA A 74 13.47 -15.26 0.48
C ALA A 74 11.95 -15.10 0.68
N LEU A 75 11.31 -16.06 1.39
CA LEU A 75 9.88 -15.98 1.68
C LEU A 75 9.55 -14.75 2.54
N ALA A 76 10.34 -14.47 3.57
CA ALA A 76 10.18 -13.28 4.39
C ALA A 76 10.30 -11.99 3.58
N LEU A 77 11.24 -11.93 2.62
CA LEU A 77 11.41 -10.79 1.72
C LEU A 77 10.26 -10.62 0.73
N VAL A 78 9.68 -11.71 0.21
CA VAL A 78 8.48 -11.65 -0.63
C VAL A 78 7.31 -11.08 0.16
N VAL A 79 7.08 -11.59 1.37
CA VAL A 79 6.03 -11.06 2.25
C VAL A 79 6.29 -9.59 2.56
N TYR A 80 7.51 -9.21 2.91
CA TYR A 80 7.88 -7.83 3.16
C TYR A 80 7.64 -6.94 1.93
N GLY A 81 8.09 -7.36 0.75
CA GLY A 81 7.96 -6.60 -0.50
C GLY A 81 6.50 -6.34 -0.88
N ARG A 82 5.62 -7.33 -0.67
CA ARG A 82 4.17 -7.17 -0.89
C ARG A 82 3.58 -6.08 0.00
N HIS A 83 3.96 -6.03 1.28
CA HIS A 83 3.47 -5.01 2.22
C HIS A 83 4.20 -3.66 2.09
N ALA A 84 5.44 -3.65 1.59
CA ALA A 84 6.20 -2.43 1.35
C ALA A 84 5.66 -1.62 0.15
N THR A 85 4.87 -2.26 -0.71
CA THR A 85 4.24 -1.62 -1.87
C THR A 85 2.86 -1.03 -1.53
N ASP A 86 2.37 -1.25 -0.30
CA ASP A 86 1.11 -0.69 0.18
C ASP A 86 1.07 0.82 -0.02
N ARG A 87 0.01 1.25 -0.71
CA ARG A 87 -0.23 2.64 -1.04
C ARG A 87 -1.68 3.01 -0.74
N GLU A 88 -1.88 4.30 -0.61
CA GLU A 88 -3.17 4.93 -0.46
C GLU A 88 -3.23 6.08 -1.46
N ARG A 89 -4.29 6.15 -2.26
CA ARG A 89 -4.44 7.14 -3.32
C ARG A 89 -5.83 7.76 -3.22
N VAL A 90 -5.88 9.08 -3.19
CA VAL A 90 -7.12 9.85 -3.16
C VAL A 90 -7.18 10.67 -4.43
N ARG A 91 -8.18 10.43 -5.27
CA ARG A 91 -8.42 11.15 -6.51
C ARG A 91 -9.71 11.94 -6.41
N LEU A 92 -9.67 13.23 -6.72
CA LEU A 92 -10.83 14.09 -6.73
C LEU A 92 -11.09 14.60 -8.15
N SER A 93 -12.30 14.35 -8.63
CA SER A 93 -12.89 15.00 -9.79
C SER A 93 -14.09 15.85 -9.36
N THR A 94 -14.71 16.56 -10.31
CA THR A 94 -15.94 17.32 -10.08
C THR A 94 -17.13 16.46 -9.68
N GLN A 95 -17.15 15.19 -10.12
CA GLN A 95 -18.30 14.30 -9.95
C GLN A 95 -18.05 13.20 -8.90
N GLN A 96 -16.78 12.88 -8.62
CA GLN A 96 -16.43 11.79 -7.72
C GLN A 96 -15.14 12.05 -6.92
N LEU A 97 -15.18 11.66 -5.65
CA LEU A 97 -14.00 11.48 -4.80
C LEU A 97 -13.75 9.98 -4.69
N GLN A 98 -12.67 9.50 -5.30
CA GLN A 98 -12.26 8.10 -5.25
C GLN A 98 -11.11 7.94 -4.25
N VAL A 99 -11.26 6.98 -3.34
CA VAL A 99 -10.22 6.59 -2.39
C VAL A 99 -9.84 5.15 -2.67
N GLU A 100 -8.55 4.92 -2.91
CA GLU A 100 -7.97 3.61 -3.21
C GLU A 100 -6.95 3.25 -2.13
N TRP A 101 -7.05 2.01 -1.66
CA TRP A 101 -6.09 1.39 -0.76
C TRP A 101 -5.52 0.15 -1.41
N GLU A 102 -4.20 0.05 -1.46
CA GLU A 102 -3.51 -1.18 -1.79
C GLU A 102 -2.97 -1.80 -0.51
N ASN A 103 -3.25 -3.10 -0.32
CA ASN A 103 -2.75 -3.90 0.79
C ASN A 103 -2.26 -5.25 0.25
N ALA A 104 -0.95 -5.50 0.36
CA ALA A 104 -0.30 -6.74 -0.07
C ALA A 104 -0.62 -7.18 -1.51
N GLY A 105 -0.85 -6.20 -2.39
CA GLY A 105 -1.24 -6.39 -3.80
C GLY A 105 -2.75 -6.50 -4.05
N VAL A 106 -3.59 -6.39 -3.02
CA VAL A 106 -5.05 -6.29 -3.17
C VAL A 106 -5.43 -4.82 -3.18
N VAL A 107 -6.06 -4.37 -4.26
CA VAL A 107 -6.57 -2.99 -4.40
C VAL A 107 -8.04 -2.97 -3.99
N GLN A 108 -8.36 -2.12 -3.01
CA GLN A 108 -9.70 -1.80 -2.58
C GLN A 108 -9.98 -0.34 -2.96
N SER A 109 -11.14 -0.06 -3.56
CA SER A 109 -11.51 1.30 -3.94
C SER A 109 -12.93 1.61 -3.49
N VAL A 110 -13.16 2.85 -3.07
CA VAL A 110 -14.47 3.37 -2.71
C VAL A 110 -14.63 4.75 -3.34
N SER A 111 -15.75 4.96 -4.01
CA SER A 111 -16.11 6.25 -4.59
C SER A 111 -17.20 6.94 -3.75
N PHE A 112 -17.09 8.25 -3.62
CA PHE A 112 -18.02 9.13 -2.92
C PHE A 112 -18.43 10.30 -3.81
N ASN A 113 -19.61 10.85 -3.56
CA ASN A 113 -20.02 12.11 -4.18
C ASN A 113 -19.35 13.29 -3.43
N PRO A 114 -18.48 14.09 -4.08
CA PRO A 114 -17.69 15.11 -3.40
C PRO A 114 -18.53 16.19 -2.74
N HIS A 115 -19.74 16.48 -3.24
CA HIS A 115 -20.62 17.50 -2.65
C HIS A 115 -21.19 17.10 -1.28
N TRP A 116 -21.21 15.80 -0.96
CA TRP A 116 -21.76 15.27 0.30
C TRP A 116 -20.68 14.62 1.17
N VAL A 117 -19.41 14.94 0.91
CA VAL A 117 -18.29 14.45 1.70
C VAL A 117 -18.04 15.39 2.88
N ARG A 118 -17.98 14.83 4.08
CA ARG A 118 -17.52 15.51 5.29
C ARG A 118 -16.15 14.98 5.69
N VAL A 119 -15.21 15.90 5.92
CA VAL A 119 -13.83 15.57 6.34
C VAL A 119 -13.63 15.98 7.80
N SER A 120 -13.54 15.00 8.70
CA SER A 120 -13.20 15.17 10.12
C SER A 120 -11.74 14.76 10.39
N LEU A 121 -11.14 15.34 11.43
CA LEU A 121 -9.85 14.91 11.96
C LEU A 121 -10.08 14.58 13.44
N PRO A 122 -10.60 13.38 13.77
CA PRO A 122 -10.79 12.95 15.15
C PRO A 122 -9.46 12.92 15.93
N GLU A 123 -9.55 12.98 17.27
CA GLU A 123 -8.39 12.89 18.18
C GLU A 123 -7.60 11.58 18.04
N SER A 124 -8.23 10.53 17.50
CA SER A 124 -7.58 9.28 17.07
C SER A 124 -6.49 9.50 16.01
N GLY A 125 -6.46 10.68 15.41
CA GLY A 125 -5.37 11.18 14.59
C GLY A 125 -5.44 10.79 13.12
N LEU A 126 -6.47 10.07 12.65
CA LEU A 126 -6.66 9.71 11.23
C LEU A 126 -7.60 10.70 10.54
N VAL A 127 -7.44 10.93 9.23
CA VAL A 127 -8.36 11.78 8.46
C VAL A 127 -9.60 10.97 8.13
N GLU A 128 -10.73 11.33 8.70
CA GLU A 128 -11.98 10.63 8.45
C GLU A 128 -12.74 11.32 7.31
N VAL A 129 -13.14 10.55 6.31
CA VAL A 129 -13.95 10.98 5.19
C VAL A 129 -15.27 10.21 5.26
N SER A 130 -16.36 10.93 5.51
CA SER A 130 -17.70 10.34 5.63
C SER A 130 -18.64 10.89 4.56
N SER A 131 -19.47 10.01 4.00
CA SER A 131 -20.53 10.38 3.06
C SER A 131 -21.67 9.37 3.09
N ALA A 132 -22.91 9.83 3.13
CA ALA A 132 -24.13 9.01 3.09
C ALA A 132 -24.11 7.77 4.03
N GLY A 133 -23.59 7.94 5.26
CA GLY A 133 -23.50 6.88 6.27
C GLY A 133 -22.32 5.91 6.12
N ARG A 134 -21.46 6.08 5.11
CA ARG A 134 -20.20 5.36 4.98
C ARG A 134 -19.05 6.24 5.45
N THR A 135 -18.21 5.69 6.30
CA THR A 135 -17.01 6.34 6.83
C THR A 135 -15.77 5.58 6.38
N VAL A 136 -14.78 6.29 5.86
CA VAL A 136 -13.46 5.74 5.54
C VAL A 136 -12.38 6.57 6.20
N TYR A 137 -11.29 5.90 6.59
CA TYR A 137 -10.15 6.54 7.23
C TYR A 137 -8.99 6.64 6.24
N ILE A 138 -8.45 7.85 6.12
CA ILE A 138 -7.38 8.22 5.23
C ILE A 138 -6.16 8.69 6.03
N GLY A 139 -4.96 8.42 5.52
CA GLY A 139 -3.71 8.88 6.13
C GLY A 139 -3.16 7.89 7.15
N ARG A 140 -3.54 6.60 7.06
CA ARG A 140 -2.98 5.51 7.85
C ARG A 140 -1.45 5.42 7.74
N TYR A 141 -0.90 5.83 6.60
CA TYR A 141 0.54 5.85 6.33
C TYR A 141 1.17 7.24 6.38
N SER A 142 0.39 8.27 6.69
CA SER A 142 0.88 9.65 6.83
C SER A 142 1.30 9.91 8.28
N ARG A 143 2.42 10.61 8.48
CA ARG A 143 2.82 11.13 9.79
C ARG A 143 1.76 12.11 10.32
N PRO A 144 1.54 12.22 11.64
CA PRO A 144 0.50 13.08 12.22
C PRO A 144 0.48 14.51 11.66
N GLU A 145 1.66 15.09 11.43
CA GLU A 145 1.80 16.46 10.92
C GLU A 145 1.31 16.59 9.46
N ARG A 146 1.54 15.55 8.64
CA ARG A 146 1.03 15.48 7.26
C ARG A 146 -0.47 15.24 7.20
N ARG A 147 -1.07 14.61 8.21
CA ARG A 147 -2.51 14.35 8.26
C ARG A 147 -3.31 15.65 8.41
N ALA A 148 -2.82 16.58 9.23
CA ALA A 148 -3.45 17.89 9.38
C ALA A 148 -3.39 18.71 8.08
N VAL A 149 -2.26 18.67 7.36
CA VAL A 149 -2.09 19.32 6.05
C VAL A 149 -3.03 18.68 5.02
N LEU A 150 -3.09 17.35 4.96
CA LEU A 150 -4.01 16.63 4.07
C LEU A 150 -5.47 16.99 4.33
N ALA A 151 -5.91 16.98 5.58
CA ALA A 151 -7.29 17.35 5.92
C ALA A 151 -7.62 18.79 5.50
N LYS A 152 -6.67 19.71 5.66
CA LYS A 152 -6.81 21.10 5.23
C LYS A 152 -6.91 21.21 3.70
N ASP A 153 -6.04 20.51 2.98
CA ASP A 153 -6.03 20.50 1.51
C ASP A 153 -7.28 19.86 0.92
N LEU A 154 -7.75 18.74 1.50
CA LEU A 154 -8.99 18.09 1.07
C LEU A 154 -10.19 19.02 1.28
N ARG A 155 -10.29 19.67 2.44
CA ARG A 155 -11.35 20.65 2.73
C ARG A 155 -11.27 21.87 1.82
N ALA A 156 -10.07 22.30 1.43
CA ALA A 156 -9.90 23.40 0.49
C ALA A 156 -10.33 22.99 -0.93
N ALA A 157 -10.00 21.76 -1.34
CA ALA A 157 -10.39 21.22 -2.63
C ALA A 157 -11.90 21.01 -2.76
N LEU A 158 -12.53 20.43 -1.74
CA LEU A 158 -13.98 20.23 -1.72
C LEU A 158 -14.77 21.54 -1.68
N ARG A 159 -14.21 22.61 -1.10
CA ARG A 159 -14.81 23.95 -1.12
C ARG A 159 -14.64 24.68 -2.45
N ALA A 160 -13.72 24.22 -3.31
CA ALA A 160 -13.45 24.83 -4.62
C ALA A 160 -14.20 24.13 -5.76
N LEU A 161 -15.08 23.18 -5.44
CA LEU A 161 -16.04 22.53 -6.32
C LEU A 161 -17.38 23.25 -6.26
#